data_AF-A0A5K3FSW8-F1
#
_entry.id   AF-A0A5K3FSW8-F1
#
_cell.length_a   1.000
_cell.length_b   1.000
_cell.length_c   1.000
_cell.angle_alpha   90.00
_cell.angle_beta   90.00
_cell.angle_gamma   90.00
#
_symmetry.space_group_name_H-M   'P 1'
#
loop_
_entity.id
_entity.type
_entity.pdbx_description
1 polymer ?
#
loop_
_entity_poly.entity_id
_entity_poly.type
_entity_poly.pdbx_seq_one_letter_code
_entity_poly.pdbx_strand_id
1 'polypeptide(L)'
;MQHRSGPPTPEPLPSPESLIASGQYLVDCPSWLAFLGEDKRMKYSNHFISRNDKIWELISTEIRFVDLLLVIRDVFLKAFLPKRCDSLDLAENLFPHIEVLLDAHTRLLYHMLAEHTATPDHVAKNFGRCFTRVLTDEMMNRLVEAYGALMFVQSSLSDRLGRLKADPAFAERLSVSSWPFVT
;
A
#
# COMPACT_ATOMS: atom_id res chain seq x y z
N MET A 1 24.03 -1.41 -42.03
CA MET A 1 23.81 -2.19 -40.80
C MET A 1 22.73 -1.50 -39.99
N GLN A 2 21.54 -2.09 -39.91
CA GLN A 2 20.43 -1.53 -39.13
C GLN A 2 20.68 -1.82 -37.65
N HIS A 3 20.83 -0.77 -36.83
CA HIS A 3 20.76 -0.89 -35.38
C HIS A 3 19.34 -1.33 -35.00
N ARG A 4 19.19 -2.61 -34.64
CA ARG A 4 18.00 -3.06 -33.91
C ARG A 4 18.07 -2.47 -32.51
N SER A 5 17.32 -1.39 -32.28
CA SER A 5 16.94 -0.99 -30.93
C SER A 5 16.14 -2.15 -30.32
N GLY A 6 16.68 -2.77 -29.27
CA GLY A 6 15.97 -3.78 -28.50
C GLY A 6 14.66 -3.22 -27.93
N PRO A 7 13.73 -4.09 -27.49
CA PRO A 7 12.51 -3.64 -26.86
C PRO A 7 12.85 -2.71 -25.69
N PRO A 8 12.12 -1.59 -25.51
CA PRO A 8 12.37 -0.69 -24.39
C PRO A 8 12.30 -1.49 -23.09
N THR A 9 13.39 -1.45 -22.32
CA THR A 9 13.42 -2.04 -20.98
C THR A 9 12.31 -1.36 -20.19
N PRO A 10 11.35 -2.11 -19.60
CA PRO A 10 10.28 -1.49 -18.82
C PRO A 10 10.92 -0.67 -17.70
N GLU A 11 10.56 0.62 -17.61
CA GLU A 11 11.06 1.48 -16.54
C GLU A 11 10.78 0.80 -15.19
N PRO A 12 11.77 0.74 -14.30
CA PRO A 12 11.59 0.13 -13.00
C PRO A 12 10.49 0.89 -12.24
N LEU A 13 9.57 0.14 -11.64
CA LEU A 13 8.53 0.72 -10.79
C LEU A 13 9.19 1.56 -9.68
N PRO A 14 8.72 2.78 -9.41
CA PRO A 14 9.21 3.56 -8.27
C PRO A 14 9.05 2.79 -6.96
N SER A 15 9.90 3.07 -5.98
CA SER A 15 9.77 2.42 -4.67
C SER A 15 8.46 2.85 -3.98
N PRO A 16 7.87 1.99 -3.12
CA PRO A 16 6.67 2.34 -2.35
C PRO A 16 6.81 3.65 -1.57
N GLU A 17 7.96 3.88 -0.95
CA GLU A 17 8.27 5.08 -0.16
C GLU A 17 8.25 6.35 -1.04
N SER A 18 8.79 6.24 -2.26
CA SER A 18 8.78 7.34 -3.24
C SER A 18 7.35 7.67 -3.70
N LEU A 19 6.52 6.65 -3.92
CA LEU A 19 5.12 6.84 -4.29
C LEU A 19 4.32 7.50 -3.17
N ILE A 20 4.47 7.04 -1.93
CA ILE A 20 3.84 7.65 -0.75
C ILE A 20 4.23 9.13 -0.66
N ALA A 21 5.53 9.44 -0.72
CA ALA A 21 6.01 10.81 -0.65
C ALA A 21 5.44 11.68 -1.78
N SER A 22 5.36 11.16 -2.99
CA SER A 22 4.79 11.88 -4.14
C SER A 22 3.29 12.16 -4.01
N GLY A 23 2.57 11.28 -3.29
CA GLY A 23 1.12 11.37 -3.09
C GLY A 23 0.70 12.06 -1.80
N GLN A 24 1.63 12.49 -0.93
CA GLN A 24 1.32 12.95 0.43
C GLN A 24 0.28 14.09 0.47
N TYR A 25 0.28 14.98 -0.52
CA TYR A 25 -0.70 16.06 -0.62
C TYR A 25 -2.16 15.58 -0.71
N LEU A 26 -2.41 14.35 -1.19
CA LEU A 26 -3.74 13.72 -1.22
C LEU A 26 -4.22 13.35 0.18
N VAL A 27 -3.31 13.06 1.09
CA VAL A 27 -3.60 12.73 2.49
C VAL A 27 -3.77 14.01 3.32
N ASP A 28 -2.96 15.03 3.02
CA ASP A 28 -2.98 16.30 3.76
C ASP A 28 -4.18 17.18 3.37
N CYS A 29 -4.73 17.00 2.17
CA CYS A 29 -5.87 17.76 1.67
C CYS A 29 -7.16 16.93 1.75
N PRO A 30 -8.27 17.50 2.28
CA PRO A 30 -9.46 16.71 2.60
C PRO A 30 -10.26 16.24 1.39
N SER A 31 -10.12 16.87 0.22
CA SER A 31 -10.86 16.50 -1.00
C SER A 31 -10.26 17.10 -2.27
N TRP A 32 -10.72 16.61 -3.43
CA TRP A 32 -10.32 17.16 -4.72
C TRP A 32 -10.79 18.60 -4.92
N LEU A 33 -12.01 18.92 -4.48
CA LEU A 33 -12.50 20.29 -4.55
C LEU A 33 -11.69 21.25 -3.66
N ALA A 34 -11.34 20.81 -2.44
CA ALA A 34 -10.52 21.61 -1.53
C ALA A 34 -9.14 21.88 -2.13
N PHE A 35 -8.55 20.89 -2.80
CA PHE A 35 -7.29 21.04 -3.52
C PHE A 35 -7.37 22.04 -4.68
N LEU A 36 -8.45 21.99 -5.47
CA LEU A 36 -8.62 22.88 -6.61
C LEU A 36 -8.90 24.34 -6.25
N GLY A 37 -9.42 24.57 -5.04
CA GLY A 37 -9.92 25.86 -4.57
C GLY A 37 -11.45 25.97 -4.72
N GLU A 38 -12.11 26.45 -3.66
CA GLU A 38 -13.57 26.60 -3.61
C GLU A 38 -14.11 27.57 -4.69
N ASP A 39 -13.26 28.49 -5.16
CA ASP A 39 -13.56 29.41 -6.27
C ASP A 39 -13.90 28.68 -7.58
N LYS A 40 -13.41 27.44 -7.73
CA LYS A 40 -13.69 26.59 -8.90
C LYS A 40 -14.95 25.74 -8.75
N ARG A 41 -15.62 25.75 -7.59
CA ARG A 41 -16.85 24.97 -7.35
C ARG A 41 -17.93 25.22 -8.39
N MET A 42 -18.10 26.48 -8.81
CA MET A 42 -19.14 26.88 -9.78
C MET A 42 -18.85 26.38 -11.20
N LYS A 43 -17.65 25.86 -11.47
CA LYS A 43 -17.25 25.34 -12.80
C LYS A 43 -17.69 23.90 -13.04
N TYR A 44 -18.05 23.17 -11.98
CA TYR A 44 -18.31 21.73 -12.05
C TYR A 44 -19.68 21.37 -11.48
N SER A 45 -20.29 20.33 -12.03
CA SER A 45 -21.52 19.79 -11.46
C SER A 45 -21.25 19.06 -10.15
N ASN A 46 -22.23 19.00 -9.25
CA ASN A 46 -22.12 18.25 -7.99
C ASN A 46 -21.77 16.77 -8.21
N HIS A 47 -22.31 16.17 -9.27
CA HIS A 47 -21.98 14.79 -9.63
C HIS A 47 -20.51 14.62 -10.02
N PHE A 48 -19.98 15.57 -10.79
CA PHE A 48 -18.58 15.57 -11.20
C PHE A 48 -17.64 15.77 -9.99
N ILE A 49 -17.98 16.70 -9.10
CA ILE A 49 -17.25 16.92 -7.84
C ILE A 49 -17.23 15.63 -7.02
N SER A 50 -18.41 15.05 -6.74
CA SER A 50 -18.52 13.82 -5.94
C SER A 50 -17.75 12.64 -6.54
N ARG A 51 -17.73 12.49 -7.87
CA ARG A 51 -16.91 11.47 -8.54
C ARG A 51 -15.42 11.68 -8.25
N ASN A 52 -14.91 12.90 -8.40
CA ASN A 52 -13.49 13.17 -8.23
C ASN A 52 -13.08 13.13 -6.75
N ASP A 53 -13.94 13.54 -5.82
CA ASP A 53 -13.70 13.38 -4.37
C ASP A 53 -13.60 11.90 -3.98
N LYS A 54 -14.42 11.01 -4.56
CA LYS A 54 -14.28 9.56 -4.33
C LYS A 54 -13.00 8.98 -4.89
N ILE A 55 -12.57 9.46 -6.06
CA ILE A 55 -11.27 9.07 -6.62
C ILE A 55 -10.14 9.56 -5.71
N TRP A 56 -10.23 10.80 -5.22
CA TRP A 56 -9.29 11.36 -4.25
C TRP A 56 -9.19 10.51 -2.99
N GLU A 57 -10.33 10.20 -2.37
CA GLU A 57 -10.43 9.35 -1.19
C GLU A 57 -9.80 7.99 -1.43
N LEU A 58 -10.10 7.36 -2.57
CA LEU A 58 -9.54 6.07 -2.94
C LEU A 58 -8.01 6.10 -3.06
N ILE A 59 -7.43 7.12 -3.70
CA ILE A 59 -5.96 7.21 -3.81
C ILE A 59 -5.35 7.49 -2.44
N SER A 60 -5.94 8.42 -1.66
CA SER A 60 -5.45 8.77 -0.33
C SER A 60 -5.47 7.58 0.64
N THR A 61 -6.49 6.73 0.56
CA THR A 61 -6.61 5.52 1.38
C THR A 61 -5.63 4.45 0.93
N GLU A 62 -5.38 4.31 -0.38
CA GLU A 62 -4.35 3.41 -0.89
C GLU A 62 -2.94 3.83 -0.43
N ILE A 63 -2.62 5.12 -0.44
CA ILE A 63 -1.34 5.64 0.08
C ILE A 63 -1.14 5.19 1.53
N ARG A 64 -2.14 5.41 2.37
CA ARG A 64 -2.11 5.02 3.79
C ARG A 64 -2.02 3.50 3.96
N PHE A 65 -2.63 2.74 3.07
CA PHE A 65 -2.58 1.28 3.12
C PHE A 65 -1.20 0.74 2.73
N VAL A 66 -0.58 1.27 1.67
CA VAL A 66 0.80 0.92 1.29
C VAL A 66 1.77 1.30 2.41
N ASP A 67 1.61 2.47 3.02
CA ASP A 67 2.42 2.90 4.17
C ASP A 67 2.29 1.92 5.35
N LEU A 68 1.07 1.49 5.67
CA LEU A 68 0.83 0.47 6.69
C LEU A 68 1.54 -0.86 6.37
N LEU A 69 1.47 -1.33 5.13
CA LEU A 69 2.15 -2.57 4.71
C LEU A 69 3.67 -2.44 4.85
N LEU A 70 4.24 -1.27 4.54
CA LEU A 70 5.67 -1.00 4.76
C LEU A 70 6.04 -1.02 6.23
N VAL A 71 5.25 -0.39 7.09
CA VAL A 71 5.47 -0.42 8.54
C VAL A 71 5.45 -1.87 9.04
N ILE A 72 4.48 -2.68 8.63
CA ILE A 72 4.43 -4.11 8.97
C ILE A 72 5.71 -4.83 8.50
N ARG A 73 6.09 -4.67 7.23
CA ARG A 73 7.26 -5.34 6.66
C ARG A 73 8.56 -4.92 7.36
N ASP A 74 8.80 -3.62 7.49
CA ASP A 74 10.10 -3.09 7.88
C ASP A 74 10.28 -3.00 9.40
N VAL A 75 9.22 -2.66 10.13
CA VAL A 75 9.27 -2.50 11.59
C VAL A 75 8.92 -3.80 12.29
N PHE A 76 7.97 -4.60 11.79
CA PHE A 76 7.56 -5.83 12.49
C PHE A 76 8.25 -7.09 11.97
N LEU A 77 8.43 -7.25 10.66
CA LEU A 77 9.00 -8.49 10.14
C LEU A 77 10.53 -8.44 10.07
N LYS A 78 11.11 -7.36 9.51
CA LYS A 78 12.57 -7.22 9.41
C LYS A 78 13.24 -6.93 10.76
N ALA A 79 12.60 -6.18 11.66
CA ALA A 79 13.17 -5.96 12.99
C ALA A 79 13.16 -7.23 13.86
N PHE A 80 12.30 -8.19 13.55
CA PHE A 80 12.15 -9.47 14.26
C PHE A 80 12.56 -10.69 13.43
N LEU A 81 13.60 -10.55 12.59
CA LEU A 81 14.13 -11.67 11.80
C LEU A 81 14.41 -12.89 12.70
N PRO A 82 14.05 -14.12 12.25
CA PRO A 82 14.31 -15.33 13.00
C PRO A 82 15.82 -15.46 13.22
N LYS A 83 16.29 -15.49 14.47
CA LYS A 83 17.61 -16.08 14.71
C LYS A 83 17.48 -17.57 14.41
N ARG A 84 18.56 -18.23 13.96
CA ARG A 84 18.61 -19.67 13.61
C ARG A 84 18.02 -20.65 14.65
N CYS A 85 17.65 -20.18 15.84
CA CYS A 85 17.11 -20.97 16.95
C CYS A 85 15.66 -20.60 17.34
N ASP A 86 15.04 -19.60 16.71
CA ASP A 86 13.70 -19.14 17.08
C ASP A 86 12.68 -19.85 16.18
N SER A 87 11.80 -20.67 16.77
CA SER A 87 10.76 -21.43 16.04
C SER A 87 9.63 -20.55 15.46
N LEU A 88 9.81 -19.24 15.48
CA LEU A 88 8.79 -18.24 15.20
C LEU A 88 9.16 -17.50 13.91
N ASP A 89 8.79 -18.12 12.78
CA ASP A 89 8.74 -17.41 11.51
C ASP A 89 7.55 -16.43 11.55
N LEU A 90 7.79 -15.21 12.02
CA LEU A 90 6.76 -14.19 12.16
C LEU A 90 6.15 -13.78 10.81
N ALA A 91 6.93 -13.84 9.73
CA ALA A 91 6.45 -13.52 8.40
C ALA A 91 5.38 -14.52 7.96
N GLU A 92 5.66 -15.82 8.09
CA GLU A 92 4.69 -16.86 7.74
C GLU A 92 3.54 -16.98 8.77
N ASN A 93 3.78 -16.65 10.04
CA ASN A 93 2.79 -16.89 11.11
C ASN A 93 1.88 -15.71 11.45
N LEU A 94 2.24 -14.47 11.11
CA LEU A 94 1.45 -13.28 11.44
C LEU A 94 1.00 -12.52 10.19
N PHE A 95 1.85 -12.43 9.17
CA PHE A 95 1.61 -11.62 7.97
C PHE A 95 2.03 -12.38 6.71
N PRO A 96 1.38 -13.52 6.42
CA PRO A 96 1.74 -14.35 5.28
C PRO A 96 1.60 -13.58 3.98
N HIS A 97 2.52 -13.82 3.04
CA HIS A 97 2.50 -13.24 1.70
C HIS A 97 2.44 -11.69 1.66
N ILE A 98 2.97 -11.01 2.68
CA ILE A 98 3.03 -9.53 2.75
C ILE A 98 3.64 -8.89 1.49
N GLU A 99 4.65 -9.51 0.89
CA GLU A 99 5.31 -9.00 -0.33
C GLU A 99 4.38 -9.05 -1.56
N VAL A 100 3.45 -10.00 -1.60
CA VAL A 100 2.43 -10.09 -2.67
C VAL A 100 1.43 -8.94 -2.51
N LEU A 101 0.96 -8.70 -1.28
CA LEU A 101 0.08 -7.56 -0.99
C LEU A 101 0.79 -6.25 -1.33
N LEU A 102 2.02 -6.08 -0.87
CA LEU A 102 2.78 -4.86 -1.09
C LEU A 102 3.05 -4.62 -2.58
N ASP A 103 3.46 -5.62 -3.37
CA ASP A 103 3.66 -5.47 -4.83
C ASP A 103 2.37 -5.07 -5.53
N ALA A 104 1.25 -5.74 -5.24
CA ALA A 104 -0.04 -5.45 -5.86
C ALA A 104 -0.52 -4.02 -5.57
N HIS A 105 -0.49 -3.63 -4.30
CA HIS A 105 -0.95 -2.31 -3.85
C HIS A 105 0.01 -1.19 -4.29
N THR A 106 1.31 -1.43 -4.32
CA THR A 106 2.30 -0.48 -4.88
C THR A 106 2.06 -0.23 -6.37
N ARG A 107 1.78 -1.28 -7.15
CA ARG A 107 1.45 -1.14 -8.59
C ARG A 107 0.13 -0.41 -8.81
N LEU A 108 -0.88 -0.70 -7.99
CA LEU A 108 -2.16 -0.02 -8.06
C LEU A 108 -1.98 1.47 -7.76
N LEU A 109 -1.29 1.80 -6.67
CA LEU A 109 -0.96 3.17 -6.30
C LEU A 109 -0.19 3.90 -7.40
N TYR A 110 0.83 3.28 -7.97
CA TYR A 110 1.60 3.84 -9.09
C TYR A 110 0.69 4.25 -10.26
N HIS A 111 -0.18 3.36 -10.71
CA HIS A 111 -1.06 3.65 -11.84
C HIS A 111 -2.12 4.69 -11.51
N MET A 112 -2.67 4.66 -10.28
CA MET A 112 -3.65 5.64 -9.85
C MET A 112 -3.05 7.05 -9.73
N LEU A 113 -1.85 7.17 -9.16
CA LEU A 113 -1.12 8.44 -9.09
C LEU A 113 -0.78 8.94 -10.49
N ALA A 114 -0.26 8.09 -11.37
CA ALA A 114 0.07 8.48 -12.74
C ALA A 114 -1.15 8.99 -13.52
N GLU A 115 -2.31 8.35 -13.39
CA GLU A 115 -3.55 8.80 -14.04
C GLU A 115 -4.08 10.09 -13.40
N HIS A 116 -3.98 10.22 -12.08
CA HIS A 116 -4.44 11.39 -11.34
C HIS A 116 -3.57 12.63 -11.61
N THR A 117 -2.25 12.49 -11.73
CA THR A 117 -1.34 13.62 -12.00
C THR A 117 -1.16 13.89 -13.50
N ALA A 118 -1.86 13.18 -14.38
CA ALA A 118 -1.76 13.34 -15.83
C ALA A 118 -2.29 14.69 -16.33
N THR A 119 -3.14 15.36 -15.53
CA THR A 119 -3.69 16.68 -15.86
C THR A 119 -3.49 17.68 -14.73
N PRO A 120 -3.33 18.98 -15.02
CA PRO A 120 -3.12 20.01 -13.98
C PRO A 120 -4.29 20.18 -13.01
N ASP A 121 -5.50 19.77 -13.41
CA ASP A 121 -6.69 19.79 -12.58
C ASP A 121 -6.93 18.46 -11.85
N HIS A 122 -6.01 17.51 -11.99
CA HIS A 122 -6.01 16.24 -11.28
C HIS A 122 -7.25 15.37 -11.53
N VAL A 123 -7.84 15.50 -12.72
CA VAL A 123 -9.02 14.74 -13.15
C VAL A 123 -8.58 13.46 -13.83
N ALA A 124 -8.78 12.33 -13.15
CA ALA A 124 -8.58 11.02 -13.74
C ALA A 124 -9.70 10.70 -14.75
N LYS A 125 -9.36 10.58 -16.03
CA LYS A 125 -10.34 10.31 -17.10
C LYS A 125 -10.68 8.83 -17.18
N ASN A 126 -9.66 7.97 -17.18
CA ASN A 126 -9.81 6.53 -17.38
C ASN A 126 -9.38 5.73 -16.15
N PHE A 127 -9.83 6.15 -14.97
CA PHE A 127 -9.40 5.58 -13.70
C PHE A 127 -9.61 4.04 -13.60
N GLY A 128 -10.66 3.51 -14.25
CA GLY A 128 -10.90 2.07 -14.35
C GLY A 128 -9.76 1.25 -14.96
N ARG A 129 -8.96 1.85 -15.87
CA ARG A 129 -7.79 1.17 -16.47
C ARG A 129 -6.67 0.92 -15.46
N CYS A 130 -6.61 1.66 -14.36
CA CYS A 130 -5.61 1.41 -13.32
C CYS A 130 -5.82 0.02 -12.72
N PHE A 131 -7.07 -0.34 -12.43
CA PHE A 131 -7.43 -1.64 -11.91
C PHE A 131 -7.18 -2.76 -12.91
N THR A 132 -7.64 -2.62 -14.17
CA THR A 132 -7.48 -3.70 -15.16
C THR A 132 -6.04 -3.93 -15.57
N ARG A 133 -5.14 -2.95 -15.37
CA ARG A 133 -3.69 -3.12 -15.57
C ARG A 133 -3.03 -3.96 -14.47
N VAL A 134 -3.54 -3.90 -13.25
CA VAL A 134 -2.93 -4.53 -12.08
C VAL A 134 -3.63 -5.83 -11.72
N LEU A 135 -4.96 -5.79 -11.62
CA LEU A 135 -5.85 -6.90 -11.26
C LEU A 135 -6.08 -7.83 -12.45
N THR A 136 -5.00 -8.38 -12.98
CA THR A 136 -5.02 -9.51 -13.92
C THR A 136 -5.49 -10.77 -13.20
N ASP A 137 -5.94 -11.79 -13.94
CA ASP A 137 -6.36 -13.06 -13.34
C ASP A 137 -5.25 -13.67 -12.46
N GLU A 138 -3.99 -13.59 -12.91
CA GLU A 138 -2.84 -14.04 -12.13
C GLU A 138 -2.69 -13.26 -10.82
N MET A 139 -2.73 -11.92 -10.88
CA MET A 139 -2.61 -11.09 -9.69
C MET A 139 -3.79 -11.29 -8.74
N MET A 140 -5.02 -11.43 -9.26
CA MET A 140 -6.21 -11.67 -8.46
C MET A 140 -6.12 -13.01 -7.71
N ASN A 141 -5.66 -14.07 -8.37
CA ASN A 141 -5.46 -15.37 -7.70
C ASN A 141 -4.45 -15.25 -6.55
N ARG A 142 -3.32 -14.58 -6.79
CA ARG A 142 -2.30 -14.33 -5.76
C ARG A 142 -2.82 -13.47 -4.60
N LEU A 143 -3.64 -12.47 -4.89
CA LEU A 143 -4.29 -11.64 -3.87
C LEU A 143 -5.31 -12.43 -3.06
N VAL A 144 -6.11 -13.29 -3.70
CA VAL A 144 -7.07 -14.18 -3.01
C VAL A 144 -6.34 -15.10 -2.04
N GLU A 145 -5.23 -15.70 -2.47
CA GLU A 145 -4.39 -16.54 -1.60
C GLU A 145 -3.79 -15.72 -0.44
N ALA A 146 -3.20 -14.56 -0.74
CA ALA A 146 -2.57 -13.71 0.27
C ALA A 146 -3.58 -13.21 1.32
N TYR A 147 -4.72 -12.67 0.88
CA TYR A 147 -5.78 -12.23 1.78
C TYR A 147 -6.42 -13.41 2.53
N GLY A 148 -6.60 -14.56 1.87
CA GLY A 148 -7.12 -15.77 2.51
C GLY A 148 -6.23 -16.25 3.66
N ALA A 149 -4.92 -16.30 3.42
CA ALA A 149 -3.93 -16.63 4.45
C ALA A 149 -3.93 -15.61 5.59
N LEU A 150 -3.97 -14.30 5.26
CA LEU A 150 -4.01 -13.23 6.26
C LEU A 150 -5.27 -13.32 7.15
N MET A 151 -6.45 -13.55 6.56
CA MET A 151 -7.70 -13.72 7.30
C MET A 151 -7.69 -14.97 8.19
N PHE A 152 -7.13 -16.07 7.69
CA PHE A 152 -6.95 -17.30 8.48
C PHE A 152 -6.05 -17.05 9.69
N VAL A 153 -4.93 -16.36 9.50
CA VAL A 153 -4.03 -15.97 10.60
C VAL A 153 -4.72 -15.00 11.55
N GLN A 154 -5.46 -14.01 11.04
CA GLN A 154 -6.20 -13.03 11.85
C GLN A 154 -7.15 -13.71 12.84
N SER A 155 -7.85 -14.77 12.40
CA SER A 155 -8.76 -15.54 13.26
C SER A 155 -8.07 -16.20 14.47
N SER A 156 -6.76 -16.42 14.38
CA SER A 156 -5.92 -17.02 15.43
C SER A 156 -4.88 -16.05 16.00
N LEU A 157 -4.94 -14.77 15.62
CA LEU A 157 -3.89 -13.79 15.89
C LEU A 157 -3.77 -13.49 17.38
N SER A 158 -4.89 -13.36 18.10
CA SER A 158 -4.87 -13.14 19.55
C SER A 158 -4.17 -14.27 20.30
N ASP A 159 -4.41 -15.52 19.91
CA ASP A 159 -3.78 -16.69 20.53
C ASP A 159 -2.29 -16.78 20.16
N ARG A 160 -1.94 -16.47 18.91
CA ARG A 160 -0.55 -16.43 18.42
C ARG A 160 0.25 -15.32 19.10
N LEU A 161 -0.32 -14.12 19.21
CA LEU A 161 0.25 -12.99 19.95
C LEU A 161 0.36 -13.28 21.45
N GLY A 162 -0.62 -13.98 22.03
CA GLY A 162 -0.56 -14.44 23.42
C GLY A 162 0.63 -15.36 23.67
N ARG A 163 0.85 -16.35 22.79
CA ARG A 163 2.03 -17.24 22.85
C ARG A 163 3.34 -16.49 22.64
N LEU A 164 3.35 -15.53 21.73
CA LEU A 164 4.51 -14.67 21.47
C LEU A 164 4.87 -13.79 22.67
N LYS A 165 3.89 -13.17 23.32
CA LYS A 165 4.11 -12.38 24.55
C LYS A 165 4.61 -13.23 25.71
N ALA A 166 4.24 -14.51 25.75
CA ALA A 166 4.73 -15.46 26.74
C ALA A 166 6.16 -15.95 26.46
N ASP A 167 6.71 -15.69 25.26
CA ASP A 167 8.10 -15.96 24.93
C ASP A 167 9.02 -14.87 25.54
N PRO A 168 9.90 -15.21 26.50
CA PRO A 168 10.76 -14.25 27.16
C PRO A 168 11.70 -13.51 26.20
N ALA A 169 12.17 -14.17 25.14
CA ALA A 169 13.09 -13.58 24.17
C ALA A 169 12.38 -12.54 23.28
N PHE A 170 11.11 -12.77 22.96
CA PHE A 170 10.28 -11.81 22.25
C PHE A 170 9.89 -10.62 23.15
N ALA A 171 9.51 -10.88 24.40
CA ALA A 171 9.19 -9.85 25.37
C ALA A 171 10.37 -8.90 25.67
N GLU A 172 11.59 -9.43 25.75
CA GLU A 172 12.81 -8.63 25.91
C GLU A 172 13.12 -7.77 24.68
N ARG A 173 12.91 -8.30 23.46
CA ARG A 173 13.08 -7.48 22.23
C ARG A 173 12.06 -6.36 22.12
N LEU A 174 10.82 -6.59 22.55
CA LEU A 174 9.78 -5.56 22.61
C LEU A 174 10.07 -4.48 23.65
N SER A 175 10.75 -4.80 24.76
CA SER A 175 11.09 -3.82 25.80
C SER A 175 12.36 -3.03 25.49
N VAL A 176 13.30 -3.61 24.74
CA VAL A 176 14.56 -2.96 24.32
C VAL A 176 14.36 -2.09 23.07
N SER A 177 13.41 -2.43 22.20
CA SER A 177 12.96 -1.51 21.16
C SER A 177 12.13 -0.41 21.82
N SER A 178 12.71 0.77 22.01
CA SER A 178 11.94 1.96 22.39
C SER A 178 10.99 2.28 21.24
N TRP A 179 9.73 1.84 21.34
CA TRP A 179 8.68 2.16 20.37
C TRP A 179 8.43 3.67 20.39
N PRO A 180 8.64 4.42 19.29
CA PRO A 180 8.51 5.88 19.30
C PRO A 180 7.05 6.38 19.21
N PHE A 181 6.03 5.52 19.36
CA PHE A 181 4.63 5.87 19.09
C PHE A 181 3.63 5.51 20.20
N VAL A 182 4.07 5.41 21.46
CA VAL A 182 3.14 5.36 22.59
C VAL A 182 3.46 6.48 23.58
N THR A 183 2.82 7.63 23.37
CA THR A 183 2.48 8.61 24.40
C THR A 183 1.02 8.97 24.22
#